data_AF-A0A2I0I541-F1
#
_entry.id   AF-A0A2I0I541-F1
#
_cell.length_a   1.000
_cell.length_b   1.000
_cell.length_c   1.000
_cell.angle_alpha   90.00
_cell.angle_beta   90.00
_cell.angle_gamma   90.00
#
_symmetry.space_group_name_H-M   'P 1'
#
loop_
_entity.id
_entity.type
_entity.pdbx_description
1 polymer ?
#
loop_
_entity_poly.entity_id
_entity_poly.type
_entity_poly.pdbx_seq_one_letter_code
_entity_poly.pdbx_strand_id
1 'polypeptide(L)'
;MSSMKLFLVLILATAVSPIMATRSAALFRTTVKLSNSKAKETAYAPPAGSAPLIIYELIDNSTSPGNSRFETEIGRIYGVETLSLASQYVLDTLYKGQKPRYGKDYSEVVAIIESFNQARLGQYPLEVASTVGNKIRLNSDYIQYFSGDVKYEFTGIMYHESTRIWQNRNERAPAGLINGIADYVRLKAGWPSLNWEKRGSGDRWDEGYHVTAYFLEYCNSIREGFVAELNGILRFFYSDEIFVSLLGRSVDELWIGYKLAYESPAPAPTPAC
;
A
#
# COMPACT_ATOMS: atom_id res chain seq x y z
N MET A 1 -9.36 -54.83 67.06
CA MET A 1 -8.44 -53.77 67.53
C MET A 1 -8.15 -52.84 66.37
N SER A 2 -8.52 -51.56 66.54
CA SER A 2 -8.18 -50.35 65.75
C SER A 2 -8.43 -50.37 64.23
N SER A 3 -9.53 -49.82 63.72
CA SER A 3 -9.84 -48.37 63.51
C SER A 3 -8.95 -47.75 62.41
N MET A 4 -9.42 -47.62 61.16
CA MET A 4 -10.36 -46.62 60.62
C MET A 4 -9.74 -45.22 60.47
N LYS A 5 -9.59 -44.79 59.21
CA LYS A 5 -9.55 -43.40 58.66
C LYS A 5 -9.43 -43.57 57.14
N LEU A 6 -10.51 -43.71 56.36
CA LEU A 6 -11.50 -42.69 55.96
C LEU A 6 -10.86 -41.45 55.34
N PHE A 7 -10.89 -41.36 54.01
CA PHE A 7 -11.40 -40.17 53.31
C PHE A 7 -12.05 -40.57 51.97
N LEU A 8 -13.34 -40.23 51.88
CA LEU A 8 -14.25 -40.18 50.72
C LEU A 8 -13.66 -39.23 49.62
N VAL A 9 -13.94 -39.34 48.32
CA VAL A 9 -15.18 -39.07 47.55
C VAL A 9 -14.94 -39.63 46.12
N LEU A 10 -15.62 -40.66 45.59
CA LEU A 10 -16.97 -40.79 44.99
C LEU A 10 -17.18 -40.12 43.60
N ILE A 11 -17.73 -40.92 42.66
CA ILE A 11 -18.49 -40.59 41.42
C ILE A 11 -17.65 -40.16 40.19
N LEU A 12 -17.88 -40.56 38.94
CA LEU A 12 -18.62 -41.62 38.22
C LEU A 12 -18.27 -41.33 36.74
N ALA A 13 -18.07 -42.34 35.92
CA ALA A 13 -17.99 -42.13 34.48
C ALA A 13 -19.37 -41.70 33.95
N THR A 14 -19.44 -40.54 33.29
CA THR A 14 -20.44 -40.26 32.27
C THR A 14 -19.75 -39.62 31.07
N ALA A 15 -19.78 -40.33 29.95
CA ALA A 15 -19.55 -39.75 28.65
C ALA A 15 -20.57 -38.63 28.39
N VAL A 16 -20.16 -37.56 27.69
CA VAL A 16 -20.92 -36.84 26.64
C VAL A 16 -20.08 -35.64 26.13
N SER A 17 -20.01 -35.55 24.80
CA SER A 17 -19.66 -34.43 23.92
C SER A 17 -18.20 -34.20 23.48
N PRO A 18 -17.91 -34.24 22.16
CA PRO A 18 -16.67 -33.76 21.58
C PRO A 18 -16.74 -32.24 21.52
N ILE A 19 -16.32 -31.58 22.59
CA ILE A 19 -16.15 -30.12 22.56
C ILE A 19 -14.83 -29.86 21.87
N MET A 20 -14.94 -29.43 20.62
CA MET A 20 -14.02 -28.54 19.90
C MET A 20 -12.87 -28.07 20.78
N ALA A 21 -11.70 -28.69 20.62
CA ALA A 21 -10.46 -28.07 21.01
C ALA A 21 -10.26 -26.87 20.07
N THR A 22 -10.85 -25.73 20.40
CA THR A 22 -10.48 -24.43 19.84
C THR A 22 -9.02 -24.22 20.24
N ARG A 23 -8.10 -24.60 19.35
CA ARG A 23 -6.73 -24.11 19.40
C ARG A 23 -6.84 -22.60 19.24
N SER A 24 -6.70 -21.86 20.33
CA SER A 24 -6.28 -20.47 20.26
C SER A 24 -4.95 -20.46 19.52
N ALA A 25 -4.96 -20.09 18.25
CA ALA A 25 -3.77 -19.70 17.53
C ALA A 25 -3.28 -18.44 18.21
N ALA A 26 -2.30 -18.57 19.10
CA ALA A 26 -1.51 -17.42 19.52
C ALA A 26 -0.89 -16.83 18.25
N LEU A 27 -1.41 -15.67 17.82
CA LEU A 27 -0.75 -14.86 16.79
C LEU A 27 0.64 -14.52 17.33
N PHE A 28 1.68 -15.08 16.72
CA PHE A 28 3.06 -14.72 17.01
C PHE A 28 3.31 -13.32 16.48
N ARG A 29 2.99 -12.32 17.30
CA ARG A 29 3.24 -10.91 16.97
C ARG A 29 4.73 -10.64 17.05
N THR A 30 5.36 -10.36 15.91
CA THR A 30 6.74 -9.87 15.90
C THR A 30 6.81 -8.47 15.30
N THR A 31 7.52 -7.57 15.97
CA THR A 31 7.62 -6.17 15.59
C THR A 31 9.07 -5.81 15.26
N VAL A 32 9.28 -5.04 14.18
CA VAL A 32 10.56 -4.40 13.85
C VAL A 32 10.32 -2.90 13.65
N LYS A 33 11.24 -2.06 14.14
CA LYS A 33 11.18 -0.60 14.00
C LYS A 33 12.42 -0.05 13.30
N LEU A 34 12.23 1.01 12.52
CA LEU A 34 13.27 1.76 11.82
C LEU A 34 12.94 3.26 11.89
N SER A 35 13.94 4.14 11.92
CA SER A 35 13.73 5.59 11.75
C SER A 35 14.42 6.10 10.49
N ASN A 36 13.90 7.18 9.89
CA ASN A 36 14.56 7.86 8.76
C ASN A 36 15.78 8.71 9.17
N SER A 37 16.10 8.82 10.46
CA SER A 37 17.26 9.58 10.91
C SER A 37 18.51 8.70 11.01
N LYS A 38 19.58 9.04 10.27
CA LYS A 38 20.93 8.49 10.50
C LYS A 38 21.55 8.89 11.85
N ALA A 39 20.91 9.80 12.58
CA ALA A 39 21.33 10.18 13.91
C ALA A 39 21.10 9.00 14.86
N LYS A 40 22.19 8.45 15.41
CA LYS A 40 22.14 7.67 16.66
C LYS A 40 21.25 8.42 17.66
N GLU A 41 20.47 7.70 18.46
CA GLU A 41 19.78 8.20 19.66
C GLU A 41 20.75 9.05 20.51
N THR A 42 20.87 10.33 20.19
CA THR A 42 21.50 11.33 21.03
C THR A 42 20.57 12.53 20.98
N ALA A 43 20.32 13.10 22.16
CA ALA A 43 19.33 14.14 22.43
C ALA A 43 19.71 15.51 21.82
N TYR A 44 20.10 15.54 20.55
CA TYR A 44 20.39 16.76 19.81
C TYR A 44 19.22 17.06 18.87
N ALA A 45 18.57 18.21 19.11
CA ALA A 45 17.51 18.70 18.23
C ALA A 45 18.08 18.86 16.80
N PRO A 46 17.46 18.24 15.79
CA PRO A 46 17.97 18.32 14.44
C PRO A 46 17.92 19.77 13.92
N PRO A 47 18.88 20.20 13.07
CA PRO A 47 18.92 21.56 12.55
C PRO A 47 17.64 21.91 11.76
N ALA A 48 17.27 23.19 11.78
CA ALA A 48 16.15 23.71 10.99
C ALA A 48 16.37 23.40 9.50
N GLY A 49 15.40 22.70 8.88
CA GLY A 49 15.49 22.21 7.49
C GLY A 49 15.85 20.73 7.34
N SER A 50 16.06 20.00 8.43
CA SER A 50 16.17 18.54 8.42
C SER A 50 14.83 17.86 8.12
N ALA A 51 14.88 16.73 7.41
CA ALA A 51 13.70 15.91 7.20
C ALA A 51 13.11 15.49 8.56
N PRO A 52 11.80 15.69 8.79
CA PRO A 52 11.18 15.40 10.07
C PRO A 52 11.31 13.91 10.41
N LEU A 53 11.63 13.62 11.68
CA LEU A 53 11.73 12.26 12.19
C LEU A 53 10.40 11.51 11.95
N ILE A 54 10.50 10.33 11.36
CA ILE A 54 9.41 9.38 11.19
C ILE A 54 9.90 8.02 11.68
N ILE A 55 9.10 7.40 12.54
CA ILE A 55 9.28 6.02 12.99
C ILE A 55 8.46 5.13 12.07
N TYR A 56 9.11 4.12 11.50
CA TYR A 56 8.47 3.07 10.71
C TYR A 56 8.41 1.82 11.55
N GLU A 57 7.22 1.26 11.68
CA GLU A 57 6.99 0.00 12.39
C GLU A 57 6.39 -1.02 11.41
N LEU A 58 6.94 -2.23 11.43
CA LEU A 58 6.34 -3.37 10.77
C LEU A 58 5.94 -4.40 11.83
N ILE A 59 4.65 -4.75 11.83
CA ILE A 59 4.06 -5.81 12.66
C ILE A 59 3.76 -6.99 11.75
N ASP A 60 4.44 -8.09 11.98
CA ASP A 60 4.20 -9.35 11.29
C ASP A 60 3.26 -10.23 12.14
N ASN A 61 2.06 -10.41 11.63
CA ASN A 61 1.00 -11.29 12.12
C ASN A 61 0.69 -12.38 11.06
N SER A 62 1.59 -12.62 10.10
CA SER A 62 1.35 -13.62 9.06
C SER A 62 1.22 -15.02 9.69
N THR A 63 0.27 -15.79 9.17
CA THR A 63 -0.41 -16.84 9.94
C THR A 63 0.31 -18.19 9.92
N SER A 64 1.59 -18.20 9.57
CA SER A 64 2.41 -19.41 9.48
C SER A 64 3.85 -19.11 9.89
N PRO A 65 4.15 -19.07 11.20
CA PRO A 65 5.52 -18.90 11.69
C PRO A 65 6.46 -19.92 11.04
N GLY A 66 7.48 -19.43 10.35
CA GLY A 66 8.51 -20.18 9.64
C GLY A 66 8.16 -20.63 8.21
N ASN A 67 6.91 -20.46 7.75
CA ASN A 67 6.46 -21.01 6.45
C ASN A 67 5.67 -20.02 5.58
N SER A 68 5.39 -18.80 6.06
CA SER A 68 4.74 -17.80 5.21
C SER A 68 5.71 -17.32 4.14
N ARG A 69 5.20 -17.03 2.94
CA ARG A 69 6.03 -16.39 1.89
C ARG A 69 6.54 -15.01 2.33
N PHE A 70 5.78 -14.30 3.16
CA PHE A 70 6.26 -13.06 3.75
C PHE A 70 7.54 -13.28 4.58
N GLU A 71 7.54 -14.24 5.49
CA GLU A 71 8.71 -14.50 6.34
C GLU A 71 9.91 -15.01 5.54
N THR A 72 9.68 -15.92 4.60
CA THR A 72 10.73 -16.65 3.89
C THR A 72 11.33 -15.90 2.70
N GLU A 73 10.56 -15.08 1.99
CA GLU A 73 11.00 -14.41 0.76
C GLU A 73 11.16 -12.89 0.91
N ILE A 74 10.37 -12.25 1.79
CA ILE A 74 10.40 -10.80 1.99
C ILE A 74 11.21 -10.48 3.25
N GLY A 75 10.76 -10.96 4.40
CA GLY A 75 11.38 -10.76 5.69
C GLY A 75 11.09 -9.39 6.32
N ARG A 76 11.00 -9.35 7.65
CA ARG A 76 10.63 -8.14 8.41
C ARG A 76 11.60 -6.98 8.24
N ILE A 77 12.90 -7.27 8.12
CA ILE A 77 13.95 -6.24 7.96
C ILE A 77 13.76 -5.53 6.63
N TYR A 78 13.73 -6.28 5.53
CA TYR A 78 13.47 -5.72 4.21
C TYR A 78 12.10 -5.01 4.15
N GLY A 79 11.09 -5.57 4.81
CA GLY A 79 9.75 -4.98 4.86
C GLY A 79 9.73 -3.59 5.48
N VAL A 80 10.34 -3.39 6.65
CA VAL A 80 10.38 -2.07 7.31
C VAL A 80 11.30 -1.07 6.59
N GLU A 81 12.41 -1.55 5.99
CA GLU A 81 13.26 -0.73 5.13
C GLU A 81 12.51 -0.23 3.90
N THR A 82 11.75 -1.12 3.26
CA THR A 82 10.93 -0.80 2.09
C THR A 82 9.84 0.21 2.44
N LEU A 83 9.16 0.07 3.59
CA LEU A 83 8.18 1.03 4.07
C LEU A 83 8.78 2.43 4.25
N SER A 84 9.98 2.49 4.82
CA SER A 84 10.73 3.74 5.02
C SER A 84 11.14 4.39 3.69
N LEU A 85 11.69 3.60 2.76
CA LEU A 85 12.10 4.08 1.43
C LEU A 85 10.90 4.54 0.60
N ALA A 86 9.80 3.78 0.63
CA ALA A 86 8.55 4.13 -0.04
C ALA A 86 8.00 5.47 0.48
N SER A 87 7.91 5.64 1.80
CA SER A 87 7.44 6.90 2.38
C SER A 87 8.33 8.09 2.02
N GLN A 88 9.65 7.92 2.07
CA GLN A 88 10.59 8.98 1.66
C GLN A 88 10.43 9.34 0.19
N TYR A 89 10.32 8.34 -0.69
CA TYR A 89 10.11 8.58 -2.12
C TYR A 89 8.82 9.34 -2.41
N VAL A 90 7.74 9.04 -1.68
CA VAL A 90 6.47 9.77 -1.79
C VAL A 90 6.64 11.23 -1.38
N LEU A 91 7.32 11.49 -0.25
CA LEU A 91 7.59 12.86 0.22
C LEU A 91 8.45 13.64 -0.78
N ASP A 92 9.45 13.00 -1.38
CA ASP A 92 10.27 13.61 -2.42
C ASP A 92 9.45 13.92 -3.67
N THR A 93 8.66 12.95 -4.13
CA THR A 93 7.89 13.04 -5.39
C THR A 93 6.74 14.03 -5.31
N LEU A 94 5.97 14.02 -4.23
CA LEU A 94 4.74 14.83 -4.11
C LEU A 94 4.94 16.13 -3.34
N TYR A 95 5.99 16.23 -2.52
CA TYR A 95 6.19 17.33 -1.58
C TYR A 95 7.60 17.92 -1.60
N LYS A 96 8.45 17.52 -2.56
CA LYS A 96 9.84 18.01 -2.69
C LYS A 96 10.64 17.82 -1.37
N GLY A 97 10.42 16.69 -0.72
CA GLY A 97 11.11 16.27 0.51
C GLY A 97 10.53 16.85 1.81
N GLN A 98 9.42 17.60 1.74
CA GLN A 98 8.77 18.17 2.92
C GLN A 98 7.60 17.29 3.39
N LYS A 99 7.31 17.26 4.70
CA LYS A 99 6.05 16.67 5.17
C LYS A 99 4.86 17.51 4.72
N PRO A 100 3.74 16.90 4.30
CA PRO A 100 2.49 17.61 4.15
C PRO A 100 2.11 18.31 5.46
N ARG A 101 1.61 19.53 5.37
CA ARG A 101 1.06 20.26 6.52
C ARG A 101 -0.43 19.92 6.68
N TYR A 102 -0.94 20.04 7.91
CA TYR A 102 -2.36 19.92 8.29
C TYR A 102 -2.97 18.52 8.07
N GLY A 103 -3.18 17.78 9.17
CA GLY A 103 -3.89 16.50 9.16
C GLY A 103 -3.09 15.30 8.65
N LYS A 104 -1.79 15.50 8.36
CA LYS A 104 -0.83 14.49 7.90
C LYS A 104 0.54 14.65 8.59
N ASP A 105 0.55 15.11 9.83
CA ASP A 105 1.73 15.33 10.69
C ASP A 105 2.19 14.06 11.40
N TYR A 106 2.02 12.90 10.76
CA TYR A 106 2.37 11.61 11.34
C TYR A 106 3.87 11.56 11.68
N SER A 107 4.17 11.23 12.93
CA SER A 107 5.51 10.89 13.41
C SER A 107 5.80 9.39 13.33
N GLU A 108 4.79 8.59 12.98
CA GLU A 108 4.88 7.15 12.85
C GLU A 108 4.09 6.67 11.62
N VAL A 109 4.61 5.65 10.93
CA VAL A 109 3.92 4.90 9.89
C VAL A 109 4.02 3.42 10.21
N VAL A 110 2.88 2.71 10.21
CA VAL A 110 2.82 1.31 10.63
C VAL A 110 2.33 0.45 9.48
N ALA A 111 3.08 -0.60 9.14
CA ALA A 111 2.61 -1.68 8.28
C ALA A 111 2.28 -2.92 9.12
N ILE A 112 1.10 -3.49 8.91
CA ILE A 112 0.65 -4.72 9.56
C ILE A 112 0.46 -5.77 8.46
N ILE A 113 1.22 -6.85 8.55
CA ILE A 113 1.10 -7.99 7.64
C ILE A 113 0.24 -9.03 8.32
N GLU A 114 -1.00 -9.23 7.86
CA GLU A 114 -1.95 -10.13 8.51
C GLU A 114 -2.88 -10.81 7.50
N SER A 115 -3.39 -11.99 7.85
CA SER A 115 -4.39 -12.67 7.03
C SER A 115 -5.71 -11.95 7.15
N PHE A 116 -6.23 -11.43 6.04
CA PHE A 116 -7.54 -10.76 6.06
C PHE A 116 -8.66 -11.76 6.28
N ASN A 117 -8.50 -12.99 5.81
CA ASN A 117 -9.47 -14.05 6.06
C ASN A 117 -9.55 -14.38 7.55
N GLN A 118 -8.42 -14.63 8.22
CA GLN A 118 -8.41 -14.94 9.65
C GLN A 118 -8.80 -13.75 10.52
N ALA A 119 -8.36 -12.54 10.16
CA ALA A 119 -8.72 -11.31 10.87
C ALA A 119 -10.16 -10.85 10.59
N ARG A 120 -10.87 -11.52 9.67
CA ARG A 120 -12.24 -11.17 9.22
C ARG A 120 -12.33 -9.72 8.74
N LEU A 121 -11.33 -9.29 7.98
CA LEU A 121 -11.22 -7.94 7.41
C LEU A 121 -11.68 -7.95 5.95
N GLY A 122 -12.42 -6.91 5.54
CA GLY A 122 -12.87 -6.73 4.17
C GLY A 122 -14.11 -7.53 3.77
N GLN A 123 -14.60 -7.28 2.56
CA GLN A 123 -15.63 -8.08 1.89
C GLN A 123 -14.97 -8.97 0.84
N TYR A 124 -15.60 -10.09 0.46
CA TYR A 124 -15.06 -10.99 -0.55
C TYR A 124 -15.36 -10.48 -1.97
N PRO A 125 -14.39 -10.51 -2.92
CA PRO A 125 -13.01 -10.97 -2.77
C PRO A 125 -12.18 -10.01 -1.92
N LEU A 126 -11.30 -10.57 -1.09
CA LEU A 126 -10.49 -9.79 -0.15
C LEU A 126 -9.52 -8.85 -0.90
N GLU A 127 -9.41 -7.62 -0.40
CA GLU A 127 -8.46 -6.63 -0.91
C GLU A 127 -7.00 -7.08 -0.71
N VAL A 128 -6.10 -6.54 -1.54
CA VAL A 128 -4.65 -6.77 -1.45
C VAL A 128 -4.06 -6.07 -0.23
N ALA A 129 -4.49 -4.83 0.01
CA ALA A 129 -4.08 -4.02 1.14
C ALA A 129 -5.14 -2.94 1.41
N SER A 130 -5.08 -2.34 2.60
CA SER A 130 -5.88 -1.18 2.96
C SER A 130 -5.04 -0.18 3.74
N THR A 131 -5.29 1.11 3.53
CA THR A 131 -4.63 2.19 4.26
C THR A 131 -5.64 3.07 4.97
N VAL A 132 -5.47 3.24 6.28
CA VAL A 132 -6.28 4.14 7.11
C VAL A 132 -5.37 4.98 7.98
N GLY A 133 -5.42 6.30 7.77
CA GLY A 133 -4.53 7.24 8.46
C GLY A 133 -3.07 6.97 8.11
N ASN A 134 -2.28 6.59 9.11
CA ASN A 134 -0.87 6.22 9.01
C ASN A 134 -0.61 4.71 9.09
N LYS A 135 -1.66 3.89 8.93
CA LYS A 135 -1.59 2.43 9.06
C LYS A 135 -1.92 1.77 7.74
N ILE A 136 -1.00 0.92 7.29
CA ILE A 136 -1.16 0.01 6.16
C ILE A 136 -1.45 -1.37 6.74
N ARG A 137 -2.47 -2.02 6.23
CA ARG A 137 -2.69 -3.46 6.42
C ARG A 137 -2.49 -4.13 5.08
N LEU A 138 -1.57 -5.07 5.01
CA LEU A 138 -1.34 -5.88 3.82
C LEU A 138 -1.84 -7.29 4.07
N ASN A 139 -2.59 -7.81 3.10
CA ASN A 139 -3.20 -9.12 3.18
C ASN A 139 -2.15 -10.22 2.96
N SER A 140 -1.77 -10.93 4.02
CA SER A 140 -0.80 -12.03 3.92
C SER A 140 -1.33 -13.21 3.10
N ASP A 141 -2.65 -13.37 2.98
CA ASP A 141 -3.25 -14.42 2.15
C ASP A 141 -2.94 -14.16 0.67
N TYR A 142 -3.02 -12.90 0.23
CA TYR A 142 -2.63 -12.50 -1.13
C TYR A 142 -1.16 -12.82 -1.40
N ILE A 143 -0.26 -12.45 -0.48
CA ILE A 143 1.19 -12.72 -0.59
C ILE A 143 1.47 -14.22 -0.68
N GLN A 144 0.74 -15.02 0.10
CA GLN A 144 0.91 -16.47 0.11
C GLN A 144 0.58 -17.12 -1.25
N TYR A 145 -0.43 -16.60 -1.96
CA TYR A 145 -0.91 -17.15 -3.23
C TYR A 145 -0.47 -16.38 -4.47
N PHE A 146 0.28 -15.29 -4.31
CA PHE A 146 0.76 -14.49 -5.44
C PHE A 146 1.63 -15.33 -6.39
N SER A 147 1.37 -15.31 -7.69
CA SER A 147 2.21 -16.02 -8.65
C SER A 147 3.36 -15.12 -9.12
N GLY A 148 4.61 -15.54 -8.89
CA GLY A 148 5.81 -14.82 -9.31
C GLY A 148 6.65 -14.27 -8.14
N ASP A 149 7.43 -13.23 -8.45
CA ASP A 149 8.30 -12.55 -7.48
C ASP A 149 7.47 -11.73 -6.49
N VAL A 150 7.21 -12.33 -5.33
CA VAL A 150 6.40 -11.71 -4.28
C VAL A 150 7.13 -10.56 -3.59
N LYS A 151 8.47 -10.55 -3.62
CA LYS A 151 9.26 -9.47 -3.05
C LYS A 151 9.15 -8.21 -3.91
N TYR A 152 9.19 -8.37 -5.23
CA TYR A 152 8.93 -7.29 -6.18
C TYR A 152 7.51 -6.71 -6.01
N GLU A 153 6.49 -7.58 -5.95
CA GLU A 153 5.10 -7.12 -5.77
C GLU A 153 4.89 -6.45 -4.42
N PHE A 154 5.41 -7.02 -3.33
CA PHE A 154 5.36 -6.41 -2.01
C PHE A 154 5.96 -5.00 -2.01
N THR A 155 7.12 -4.83 -2.66
CA THR A 155 7.76 -3.52 -2.77
C THR A 155 6.86 -2.54 -3.48
N GLY A 156 6.31 -2.90 -4.63
CA GLY A 156 5.35 -2.05 -5.33
C GLY A 156 4.12 -1.69 -4.49
N ILE A 157 3.52 -2.65 -3.78
CA ILE A 157 2.39 -2.40 -2.87
C ILE A 157 2.76 -1.41 -1.77
N MET A 158 3.94 -1.54 -1.16
CA MET A 158 4.39 -0.58 -0.13
C MET A 158 4.51 0.85 -0.67
N TYR A 159 4.94 1.03 -1.92
CA TYR A 159 4.97 2.35 -2.56
C TYR A 159 3.56 2.89 -2.82
N HIS A 160 2.64 2.06 -3.32
CA HIS A 160 1.24 2.44 -3.49
C HIS A 160 0.61 2.88 -2.15
N GLU A 161 0.67 2.03 -1.13
CA GLU A 161 0.03 2.27 0.17
C GLU A 161 0.70 3.40 0.96
N SER A 162 2.03 3.55 0.86
CA SER A 162 2.71 4.74 1.41
C SER A 162 2.21 6.02 0.73
N THR A 163 1.89 5.96 -0.56
CA THR A 163 1.30 7.11 -1.25
C THR A 163 -0.08 7.45 -0.68
N ARG A 164 -0.91 6.46 -0.37
CA ARG A 164 -2.22 6.67 0.30
C ARG A 164 -2.10 7.37 1.65
N ILE A 165 -1.02 7.11 2.40
CA ILE A 165 -0.76 7.80 3.67
C ILE A 165 -0.51 9.28 3.43
N TRP A 166 0.36 9.63 2.48
CA TRP A 166 0.88 10.99 2.38
C TRP A 166 0.14 11.87 1.37
N GLN A 167 -0.49 11.32 0.34
CA GLN A 167 -1.18 12.10 -0.67
C GLN A 167 -2.39 12.85 -0.10
N ASN A 168 -2.69 14.00 -0.69
CA ASN A 168 -3.94 14.69 -0.44
C ASN A 168 -5.08 14.03 -1.22
N ARG A 169 -6.30 14.27 -0.76
CA ARG A 169 -7.52 13.86 -1.44
C ARG A 169 -8.57 14.95 -1.29
N ASN A 170 -9.46 15.03 -2.27
CA ASN A 170 -10.67 15.81 -2.19
C ASN A 170 -11.87 14.90 -2.38
N GLU A 171 -12.97 15.15 -1.67
CA GLU A 171 -14.19 14.34 -1.80
C GLU A 171 -14.85 14.46 -3.18
N ARG A 172 -14.57 15.55 -3.91
CA ARG A 172 -15.06 15.75 -5.29
C ARG A 172 -14.13 15.13 -6.35
N ALA A 173 -12.92 14.71 -5.97
CA ALA A 173 -12.01 14.10 -6.93
C ALA A 173 -12.48 12.70 -7.30
N PRO A 174 -12.40 12.29 -8.57
CA PRO A 174 -12.70 10.92 -8.97
C PRO A 174 -11.88 9.92 -8.16
N ALA A 175 -12.52 8.86 -7.67
CA ALA A 175 -11.83 7.84 -6.89
C ALA A 175 -10.69 7.20 -7.68
N GLY A 176 -10.86 7.00 -8.99
CA GLY A 176 -9.80 6.49 -9.84
C GLY A 176 -8.63 7.46 -9.98
N LEU A 177 -8.82 8.79 -10.01
CA LEU A 177 -7.70 9.73 -9.92
C LEU A 177 -6.89 9.54 -8.63
N ILE A 178 -7.58 9.45 -7.48
CA ILE A 178 -6.93 9.23 -6.18
C ILE A 178 -6.18 7.89 -6.15
N ASN A 179 -6.73 6.84 -6.76
CA ASN A 179 -6.06 5.54 -6.91
C ASN A 179 -4.85 5.61 -7.87
N GLY A 180 -5.01 6.33 -8.98
CA GLY A 180 -4.01 6.48 -10.02
C GLY A 180 -2.80 7.28 -9.58
N ILE A 181 -2.94 8.25 -8.67
CA ILE A 181 -1.78 8.95 -8.08
C ILE A 181 -0.90 7.96 -7.28
N ALA A 182 -1.52 7.05 -6.53
CA ALA A 182 -0.78 6.03 -5.77
C ALA A 182 -0.03 5.06 -6.70
N ASP A 183 -0.67 4.62 -7.79
CA ASP A 183 0.01 3.79 -8.79
C ASP A 183 1.00 4.56 -9.67
N TYR A 184 0.81 5.86 -9.88
CA TYR A 184 1.80 6.72 -10.53
C TYR A 184 3.09 6.76 -9.72
N VAL A 185 3.02 6.92 -8.40
CA VAL A 185 4.22 6.95 -7.56
C VAL A 185 4.93 5.59 -7.58
N ARG A 186 4.18 4.48 -7.47
CA ARG A 186 4.72 3.11 -7.63
C ARG A 186 5.39 2.92 -9.00
N LEU A 187 4.77 3.41 -10.07
CA LEU A 187 5.30 3.37 -11.43
C LEU A 187 6.62 4.16 -11.54
N LYS A 188 6.63 5.41 -11.08
CA LYS A 188 7.82 6.29 -11.14
C LYS A 188 8.99 5.76 -10.31
N ALA A 189 8.70 5.05 -9.22
CA ALA A 189 9.70 4.38 -8.41
C ALA A 189 10.32 3.13 -9.07
N GLY A 190 9.82 2.70 -10.24
CA GLY A 190 10.32 1.54 -10.97
C GLY A 190 9.68 0.22 -10.57
N TRP A 191 8.53 0.25 -9.89
CA TRP A 191 7.85 -0.94 -9.39
C TRP A 191 6.46 -1.20 -10.00
N PRO A 192 6.20 -1.01 -11.31
CA PRO A 192 4.87 -1.32 -11.88
C PRO A 192 4.46 -2.77 -11.60
N SER A 193 3.17 -3.06 -11.40
CA SER A 193 2.77 -4.47 -11.24
C SER A 193 2.97 -5.24 -12.55
N LEU A 194 3.40 -6.50 -12.44
CA LEU A 194 3.66 -7.37 -13.59
C LEU A 194 2.39 -7.68 -14.42
N ASN A 195 1.21 -7.47 -13.83
CA ASN A 195 -0.08 -7.73 -14.47
C ASN A 195 -0.73 -6.47 -15.07
N TRP A 196 -0.05 -5.32 -15.06
CA TRP A 196 -0.60 -4.12 -15.67
C TRP A 196 -0.64 -4.25 -17.19
N GLU A 197 -1.75 -3.82 -17.78
CA GLU A 197 -1.87 -3.74 -19.23
C GLU A 197 -0.92 -2.67 -19.80
N LYS A 198 -0.69 -2.70 -21.11
CA LYS A 198 0.19 -1.73 -21.77
C LYS A 198 -0.34 -0.30 -21.66
N ARG A 199 0.57 0.67 -21.78
CA ARG A 199 0.19 2.08 -22.01
C ARG A 199 -0.77 2.18 -23.20
N GLY A 200 -1.71 3.10 -23.10
CA GLY A 200 -2.84 3.23 -24.02
C GLY A 200 -3.99 2.26 -23.75
N SER A 201 -3.94 1.41 -22.72
CA SER A 201 -5.13 0.67 -22.23
C SER A 201 -6.14 1.58 -21.53
N GLY A 202 -7.31 1.02 -21.19
CA GLY A 202 -8.43 1.71 -20.56
C GLY A 202 -9.25 2.60 -21.50
N ASP A 203 -10.46 2.92 -21.07
CA ASP A 203 -11.44 3.70 -21.82
C ASP A 203 -11.52 5.16 -21.32
N ARG A 204 -11.21 5.39 -20.03
CA ARG A 204 -11.26 6.70 -19.37
C ARG A 204 -10.03 6.99 -18.52
N TRP A 205 -9.68 8.28 -18.48
CA TRP A 205 -8.48 8.76 -17.80
C TRP A 205 -8.51 8.56 -16.27
N ASP A 206 -9.69 8.44 -15.66
CA ASP A 206 -9.93 8.32 -14.21
C ASP A 206 -10.48 6.96 -13.78
N GLU A 207 -10.22 5.89 -14.55
CA GLU A 207 -10.55 4.51 -14.13
C GLU A 207 -9.77 4.06 -12.88
N GLY A 208 -8.64 4.73 -12.63
CA GLY A 208 -7.70 4.41 -11.58
C GLY A 208 -6.68 3.38 -11.99
N TYR A 209 -5.99 2.90 -10.97
CA TYR A 209 -4.91 1.95 -11.10
C TYR A 209 -3.87 2.37 -12.16
N HIS A 210 -3.35 1.38 -12.91
CA HIS A 210 -2.37 1.56 -13.95
C HIS A 210 -2.84 2.46 -15.11
N VAL A 211 -4.13 2.41 -15.47
CA VAL A 211 -4.70 3.23 -16.56
C VAL A 211 -4.49 4.71 -16.26
N THR A 212 -4.95 5.16 -15.10
CA THR A 212 -4.74 6.55 -14.68
C THR A 212 -3.27 6.84 -14.37
N ALA A 213 -2.51 5.88 -13.82
CA ALA A 213 -1.09 6.09 -13.54
C ALA A 213 -0.28 6.40 -14.81
N TYR A 214 -0.52 5.67 -15.91
CA TYR A 214 0.13 5.93 -17.20
C TYR A 214 -0.31 7.26 -17.81
N PHE A 215 -1.58 7.63 -17.66
CA PHE A 215 -2.05 8.96 -18.07
C PHE A 215 -1.36 10.08 -17.30
N LEU A 216 -1.23 9.94 -15.98
CA LEU A 216 -0.53 10.91 -15.14
C LEU A 216 0.96 10.98 -15.49
N GLU A 217 1.59 9.86 -15.87
CA GLU A 217 2.95 9.84 -16.42
C GLU A 217 3.04 10.65 -17.72
N TYR A 218 2.11 10.47 -18.64
CA TYR A 218 2.03 11.29 -19.85
C TYR A 218 1.87 12.78 -19.54
N CYS A 219 0.93 13.16 -18.66
CA CYS A 219 0.73 14.54 -18.22
C CYS A 219 2.00 15.13 -17.58
N ASN A 220 2.69 14.36 -16.75
CA ASN A 220 3.95 14.79 -16.13
C ASN A 220 5.11 14.89 -17.13
N SER A 221 5.05 14.16 -18.25
CA SER A 221 6.04 14.32 -19.35
C SER A 221 5.85 15.62 -20.14
N ILE A 222 4.61 16.15 -20.18
CA ILE A 222 4.32 17.47 -20.77
C ILE A 222 4.83 18.58 -19.86
N ARG A 223 4.62 18.45 -18.55
CA ARG A 223 5.13 19.38 -17.55
C ARG A 223 5.60 18.64 -16.32
N GLU A 224 6.91 18.66 -16.11
CA GLU A 224 7.53 18.09 -14.92
C GLU A 224 6.95 18.74 -13.65
N GLY A 225 6.59 17.92 -12.67
CA GLY A 225 6.00 18.37 -11.41
C GLY A 225 4.48 18.51 -11.43
N PHE A 226 3.82 18.24 -12.57
CA PHE A 226 2.36 18.26 -12.69
C PHE A 226 1.66 17.48 -11.57
N VAL A 227 2.08 16.24 -11.32
CA VAL A 227 1.41 15.38 -10.31
C VAL A 227 1.60 15.92 -8.89
N ALA A 228 2.76 16.51 -8.59
CA ALA A 228 3.01 17.13 -7.30
C ALA A 228 2.13 18.37 -7.08
N GLU A 229 1.97 19.21 -8.12
CA GLU A 229 1.09 20.38 -8.08
C GLU A 229 -0.39 19.98 -7.97
N LEU A 230 -0.82 18.98 -8.75
CA LEU A 230 -2.16 18.40 -8.66
C LEU A 230 -2.44 17.89 -7.24
N ASN A 231 -1.53 17.12 -6.66
CA ASN A 231 -1.62 16.66 -5.26
C ASN A 231 -1.71 17.85 -4.29
N GLY A 232 -0.97 18.93 -4.51
CA GLY A 232 -1.07 20.14 -3.69
C GLY A 232 -2.45 20.79 -3.75
N ILE A 233 -3.05 20.90 -4.94
CA ILE A 233 -4.37 21.51 -5.15
C ILE A 233 -5.49 20.64 -4.57
N LEU A 234 -5.40 19.30 -4.72
CA LEU A 234 -6.36 18.33 -4.20
C LEU A 234 -6.62 18.45 -2.69
N ARG A 235 -5.69 19.07 -1.96
CA ARG A 235 -5.90 19.40 -0.55
C ARG A 235 -7.12 20.31 -0.32
N PHE A 236 -7.42 21.20 -1.25
CA PHE A 236 -8.40 22.26 -1.08
C PHE A 236 -9.68 22.01 -1.88
N PHE A 237 -9.54 21.65 -3.16
CA PHE A 237 -10.68 21.41 -4.04
C PHE A 237 -10.29 20.48 -5.20
N TYR A 238 -11.28 20.07 -5.97
CA TYR A 238 -11.09 19.41 -7.24
C TYR A 238 -12.06 19.97 -8.29
N SER A 239 -11.54 20.13 -9.51
CA SER A 239 -12.28 20.39 -10.74
C SER A 239 -11.39 20.02 -11.93
N ASP A 240 -11.95 19.60 -13.06
CA ASP A 240 -11.17 19.20 -14.24
C ASP A 240 -10.40 20.39 -14.88
N GLU A 241 -10.80 21.63 -14.58
CA GLU A 241 -10.10 22.87 -14.96
C GLU A 241 -8.69 22.98 -14.38
N ILE A 242 -8.33 22.14 -13.40
CA ILE A 242 -6.94 22.03 -12.93
C ILE A 242 -6.02 21.61 -14.08
N PHE A 243 -6.46 20.71 -14.95
CA PHE A 243 -5.68 20.29 -16.12
C PHE A 243 -5.46 21.45 -17.09
N VAL A 244 -6.50 22.27 -17.33
CA VAL A 244 -6.38 23.49 -18.15
C VAL A 244 -5.40 24.47 -17.51
N SER A 245 -5.50 24.69 -16.20
CA SER A 245 -4.67 25.63 -15.47
C SER A 245 -3.19 25.21 -15.44
N LEU A 246 -2.91 23.90 -15.36
CA LEU A 246 -1.55 23.39 -15.24
C LEU A 246 -0.89 23.02 -16.57
N LEU A 247 -1.67 22.57 -17.56
CA LEU A 247 -1.18 22.02 -18.83
C LEU A 247 -1.71 22.76 -20.06
N GLY A 248 -2.61 23.74 -19.89
CA GLY A 248 -3.18 24.55 -20.97
C GLY A 248 -4.21 23.82 -21.83
N ARG A 249 -4.66 22.63 -21.42
CA ARG A 249 -5.63 21.80 -22.17
C ARG A 249 -6.60 21.11 -21.22
N SER A 250 -7.80 20.82 -21.70
CA SER A 250 -8.78 20.03 -20.95
C SER A 250 -8.28 18.60 -20.72
N VAL A 251 -8.79 17.94 -19.68
CA VAL A 251 -8.43 16.55 -19.39
C VAL A 251 -8.80 15.60 -20.54
N ASP A 252 -9.89 15.88 -21.26
CA ASP A 252 -10.34 15.11 -22.41
C ASP A 252 -9.38 15.23 -23.60
N GLU A 253 -8.91 16.44 -23.92
CA GLU A 253 -7.90 16.66 -24.96
C GLU A 253 -6.57 15.99 -24.61
N LEU A 254 -6.17 16.03 -23.34
CA LEU A 254 -4.98 15.34 -22.86
C LEU A 254 -5.14 13.82 -22.95
N TRP A 255 -6.31 13.29 -22.61
CA TRP A 255 -6.60 11.86 -22.72
C TRP A 255 -6.55 11.39 -24.18
N ILE A 256 -7.14 12.14 -25.10
CA ILE A 256 -7.03 11.87 -26.55
C ILE A 256 -5.57 11.89 -26.98
N GLY A 257 -4.79 12.89 -26.55
CA GLY A 257 -3.36 12.99 -26.84
C GLY A 257 -2.56 11.79 -26.30
N TYR A 258 -2.88 11.33 -25.09
CA TYR A 258 -2.31 10.11 -24.52
C TYR A 258 -2.65 8.88 -25.36
N LYS A 259 -3.93 8.69 -25.73
CA LYS A 259 -4.34 7.54 -26.54
C LYS A 259 -3.62 7.52 -27.87
N LEU A 260 -3.55 8.65 -28.58
CA LEU A 260 -2.80 8.78 -29.83
C LEU A 260 -1.30 8.48 -29.68
N ALA A 261 -0.68 8.91 -28.58
CA ALA A 261 0.74 8.67 -28.32
C ALA A 261 1.07 7.19 -28.06
N TYR A 262 0.07 6.39 -27.65
CA TYR A 262 0.23 4.98 -27.29
C TYR A 262 -0.72 4.04 -28.05
N GLU A 263 -1.29 4.50 -29.17
CA GLU A 263 -2.04 3.67 -30.08
C GLU A 263 -1.14 2.52 -30.55
N SER A 264 -1.62 1.28 -30.37
CA SER A 264 -0.96 0.15 -31.01
C SER A 264 -1.26 0.19 -32.50
N PRO A 265 -0.26 0.00 -33.39
CA PRO A 265 -0.54 -0.07 -34.81
C PRO A 265 -1.59 -1.16 -35.05
N ALA A 266 -2.61 -0.84 -35.85
CA ALA A 266 -3.60 -1.83 -36.26
C ALA A 266 -2.86 -3.06 -36.84
N PRO A 267 -3.30 -4.29 -36.55
CA PRO A 267 -2.75 -5.45 -37.22
C PRO A 267 -2.88 -5.23 -38.73
N ALA A 268 -1.77 -5.40 -39.46
CA ALA A 268 -1.75 -5.23 -40.90
C ALA A 268 -2.88 -6.08 -41.52
N PRO A 269 -3.61 -5.57 -42.53
CA PRO A 269 -4.64 -6.35 -43.20
C PRO A 269 -4.00 -7.66 -43.68
N THR A 270 -4.62 -8.78 -43.30
CA THR A 270 -4.17 -10.11 -43.71
C THR A 270 -4.12 -10.13 -45.23
N PRO A 271 -3.00 -10.53 -45.88
CA PRO A 271 -2.96 -10.61 -47.33
C PRO A 271 -4.07 -11.56 -47.78
N ALA A 272 -4.97 -11.08 -48.64
CA ALA A 272 -5.96 -11.93 -49.27
C ALA A 272 -5.21 -13.01 -50.06
N CYS A 273 -5.48 -14.29 -49.74
CA CYS A 273 -5.10 -15.42 -50.59
C CYS A 273 -5.97 -15.48 -51.83
#